data_AF-A0A554WYE5-F1
#
_entry.id   AF-A0A554WYE5-F1
#
_cell.length_a   1.000
_cell.length_b   1.000
_cell.length_c   1.000
_cell.angle_alpha   90.00
_cell.angle_beta   90.00
_cell.angle_gamma   90.00
#
_symmetry.space_group_name_H-M   'P 1'
#
loop_
_entity.id
_entity.type
_entity.pdbx_description
1 polymer ?
#
loop_
_entity_poly.entity_id
_entity_poly.type
_entity_poly.pdbx_seq_one_letter_code
_entity_poly.pdbx_strand_id
1 'polypeptide(L)'
;MADFLPAFERMIQNEGGYVLHDVPGDRGGQTYAGIARNRHPDWRGWREIDAGREPEAEAVREFYREHFWRPLQGEAIRSQAIAQTLFDFAVNAGVKTAVVLAQAVLGGLTPDGKLGPKTLAALNEADEALFIARYALAKIARYAELVRRDRSQAKFLLGWINRTLKEAA
;
A
#
# COMPACT_ATOMS: atom_id res chain seq x y z
N MET A 1 11.97 -12.20 9.82
CA MET A 1 11.42 -10.84 9.95
C MET A 1 11.53 -10.21 8.58
N ALA A 2 10.45 -9.58 8.11
CA ALA A 2 10.40 -9.07 6.75
C ALA A 2 11.30 -7.85 6.57
N ASP A 3 11.90 -7.74 5.40
CA ASP A 3 12.76 -6.63 5.00
C ASP A 3 11.95 -5.60 4.20
N PHE A 4 12.08 -4.33 4.59
CA PHE A 4 11.45 -3.21 3.93
C PHE A 4 11.97 -3.00 2.51
N LEU A 5 13.28 -3.09 2.27
CA LEU A 5 13.86 -2.65 1.00
C LEU A 5 13.34 -3.49 -0.19
N PRO A 6 13.33 -4.83 -0.14
CA PRO A 6 12.75 -5.64 -1.21
C PRO A 6 11.23 -5.43 -1.36
N ALA A 7 10.52 -5.13 -0.26
CA ALA A 7 9.10 -4.81 -0.33
C ALA A 7 8.85 -3.46 -1.04
N PHE A 8 9.64 -2.45 -0.69
CA PHE A 8 9.61 -1.14 -1.29
C PHE A 8 9.96 -1.17 -2.78
N GLU A 9 11.01 -1.89 -3.18
CA GLU A 9 11.43 -1.97 -4.59
C GLU A 9 10.34 -2.56 -5.48
N ARG A 10 9.63 -3.58 -4.99
CA ARG A 10 8.48 -4.15 -5.68
C ARG A 10 7.30 -3.17 -5.73
N MET A 11 6.99 -2.55 -4.59
CA MET A 11 5.88 -1.60 -4.46
C MET A 11 6.06 -0.40 -5.39
N ILE A 12 7.25 0.21 -5.40
CA ILE A 12 7.48 1.46 -6.14
C ILE A 12 7.39 1.24 -7.66
N GLN A 13 7.70 0.04 -8.15
CA GLN A 13 7.46 -0.34 -9.55
C GLN A 13 5.96 -0.36 -9.87
N ASN A 14 5.12 -0.81 -8.94
CA ASN A 14 3.67 -0.80 -9.10
C ASN A 14 3.07 0.62 -9.04
N GLU A 15 3.70 1.52 -8.30
CA GLU A 15 3.31 2.94 -8.19
C GLU A 15 3.83 3.81 -9.35
N GLY A 16 4.57 3.24 -10.30
CA GLY A 16 5.04 3.95 -11.49
C GLY A 16 6.45 4.54 -11.38
N GLY A 17 7.17 4.25 -10.30
CA GLY A 17 8.57 4.63 -10.12
C GLY A 17 8.77 6.09 -9.72
N TYR A 18 10.01 6.57 -9.86
CA TYR A 18 10.46 7.92 -9.47
C TYR A 18 10.09 8.98 -10.53
N VAL A 19 8.79 9.13 -10.79
CA VAL A 19 8.29 10.02 -11.84
C VAL A 19 7.55 11.21 -11.22
N LEU A 20 7.87 12.42 -11.70
CA LEU A 20 7.08 13.62 -11.45
C LEU A 20 5.91 13.67 -12.43
N HIS A 21 4.70 13.64 -11.89
CA HIS A 21 3.47 13.92 -12.61
C HIS A 21 2.97 15.30 -12.23
N ASP A 22 2.78 16.14 -13.24
CA ASP A 22 2.13 17.44 -13.14
C ASP A 22 0.98 17.45 -14.15
N VAL A 23 -0.25 17.59 -13.64
CA VAL A 23 -1.46 17.55 -14.48
C VAL A 23 -1.94 18.99 -14.66
N PRO A 24 -1.82 19.59 -15.86
CA PRO A 24 -2.25 20.96 -16.10
C PRO A 24 -3.74 21.14 -15.75
N GLY A 25 -4.05 22.10 -14.87
CA GLY A 25 -5.41 22.39 -14.42
C GLY A 25 -5.87 21.60 -13.19
N ASP A 26 -5.05 20.69 -12.66
CA ASP A 26 -5.38 19.96 -11.42
C ASP A 26 -5.05 20.82 -10.19
N ARG A 27 -6.06 21.05 -9.35
CA ARG A 27 -5.90 21.70 -8.04
C ARG A 27 -5.17 20.79 -7.04
N GLY A 28 -5.03 19.50 -7.38
CA GLY A 28 -4.40 18.44 -6.60
C GLY A 28 -2.87 18.55 -6.48
N GLY A 29 -2.23 19.33 -7.34
CA GLY A 29 -0.79 19.58 -7.27
C GLY A 29 0.07 18.39 -7.69
N GLN A 30 1.36 18.69 -7.88
CA GLN A 30 2.38 17.76 -8.34
C GLN A 30 2.41 16.47 -7.51
N THR A 31 2.68 15.34 -8.17
CA THR A 31 2.90 14.04 -7.53
C THR A 31 4.24 13.48 -7.97
N TYR A 32 5.13 13.15 -7.04
CA TYR A 32 6.42 12.52 -7.35
C TYR A 32 6.51 11.18 -6.63
N ALA A 33 6.79 10.11 -7.38
CA ALA A 33 6.92 8.77 -6.82
C ALA A 33 5.71 8.31 -5.97
N GLY A 34 4.50 8.68 -6.40
CA GLY A 34 3.24 8.43 -5.68
C GLY A 34 2.97 9.37 -4.50
N ILE A 35 3.89 10.28 -4.17
CA ILE A 35 3.77 11.25 -3.08
C ILE A 35 3.11 12.52 -3.63
N ALA A 36 1.87 12.80 -3.24
CA ALA A 36 1.11 13.96 -3.70
C ALA A 36 1.38 15.21 -2.85
N ARG A 37 1.70 16.35 -3.47
CA ARG A 37 2.10 17.59 -2.78
C ARG A 37 1.01 18.17 -1.90
N ASN A 38 -0.24 18.10 -2.33
CA ASN A 38 -1.36 18.59 -1.53
C ASN A 38 -1.65 17.76 -0.27
N ARG A 39 -1.30 16.46 -0.27
CA ARG A 39 -1.48 15.56 0.89
C ARG A 39 -0.27 15.57 1.81
N HIS A 40 0.91 15.78 1.23
CA HIS A 40 2.18 15.76 1.94
C HIS A 40 3.01 17.02 1.61
N PRO A 41 2.50 18.22 1.94
CA PRO A 41 3.17 19.48 1.58
C PRO A 41 4.54 19.63 2.26
N ASP A 42 4.71 19.01 3.42
CA ASP A 42 5.94 19.06 4.22
C ASP A 42 6.97 18.00 3.83
N TRP A 43 6.70 17.15 2.83
CA TRP A 43 7.68 16.17 2.39
C TRP A 43 8.91 16.86 1.81
N ARG A 44 10.09 16.54 2.35
CA ARG A 44 11.36 17.23 2.03
C ARG A 44 11.72 17.22 0.54
N GLY A 45 11.27 16.21 -0.21
CA GLY A 45 11.54 16.10 -1.65
C GLY A 45 10.96 17.25 -2.48
N TRP A 46 9.92 17.95 -1.99
CA TRP A 46 9.41 19.12 -2.70
C TRP A 46 10.42 20.25 -2.80
N ARG A 47 11.32 20.41 -1.83
CA ARG A 47 12.38 21.44 -1.91
C ARG A 47 13.39 21.15 -3.02
N GLU A 48 13.68 19.88 -3.28
CA GLU A 48 14.55 19.46 -4.37
C GLU A 48 13.87 19.72 -5.72
N ILE A 49 12.60 19.31 -5.85
CA ILE A 49 11.80 19.53 -7.06
C ILE A 49 11.65 21.02 -7.37
N ASP A 50 11.33 21.85 -6.36
CA ASP A 50 11.20 23.30 -6.51
C ASP A 50 12.52 23.96 -6.94
N ALA A 51 13.65 23.34 -6.60
CA ALA A 51 14.97 23.77 -7.01
C ALA A 51 15.44 23.13 -8.34
N GLY A 52 14.55 22.43 -9.05
CA GLY A 52 14.84 21.80 -10.34
C GLY A 52 15.73 20.55 -10.25
N ARG A 53 15.82 19.92 -9.07
CA ARG A 53 16.59 18.70 -8.82
C ARG A 53 15.68 17.51 -8.58
N GLU A 54 16.21 16.31 -8.82
CA GLU A 54 15.53 15.08 -8.47
C GLU A 54 15.72 14.77 -6.97
N PRO A 55 14.64 14.45 -6.23
CA PRO A 55 14.75 14.00 -4.84
C PRO A 55 15.61 12.75 -4.71
N GLU A 56 16.38 12.66 -3.63
CA GLU A 56 17.12 11.44 -3.30
C GLU A 56 16.17 10.25 -3.11
N ALA A 57 16.55 9.08 -3.63
CA ALA A 57 15.78 7.86 -3.48
C ALA A 57 15.50 7.51 -1.99
N GLU A 58 16.42 7.87 -1.10
CA GLU A 58 16.25 7.68 0.35
C GLU A 58 15.11 8.52 0.92
N ALA A 59 14.87 9.73 0.39
CA ALA A 59 13.75 10.57 0.82
C ALA A 59 12.39 9.96 0.48
N VAL A 60 12.31 9.23 -0.62
CA VAL A 60 11.11 8.47 -1.01
C VAL A 60 10.98 7.22 -0.14
N ARG A 61 12.07 6.43 0.01
CA ARG A 61 12.08 5.23 0.86
C ARG A 61 11.62 5.53 2.28
N GLU A 62 12.21 6.55 2.92
CA GLU A 62 11.84 6.93 4.27
C GLU A 62 10.37 7.39 4.37
N PHE A 63 9.86 8.11 3.36
CA PHE A 63 8.45 8.46 3.34
C PHE A 63 7.55 7.22 3.43
N TYR A 64 7.81 6.21 2.60
CA TYR A 64 7.01 4.98 2.60
C TYR A 64 7.25 4.11 3.84
N ARG A 65 8.46 4.12 4.38
CA ARG A 65 8.79 3.44 5.63
C ARG A 65 7.97 4.00 6.78
N GLU A 66 7.96 5.32 6.95
CA GLU A 66 7.27 5.99 8.04
C GLU A 66 5.74 5.94 7.92
N HIS A 67 5.20 6.16 6.72
CA HIS A 67 3.75 6.32 6.54
C HIS A 67 2.98 5.01 6.34
N PHE A 68 3.67 3.93 5.96
CA PHE A 68 3.02 2.67 5.63
C PHE A 68 3.69 1.46 6.30
N TRP A 69 5.01 1.29 6.17
CA TRP A 69 5.69 0.09 6.68
C TRP A 69 5.69 0.01 8.22
N ARG A 70 6.09 1.09 8.91
CA ARG A 70 6.09 1.15 10.37
C ARG A 70 4.69 1.02 10.98
N PRO A 71 3.64 1.70 10.48
CA PRO A 71 2.28 1.48 10.95
C PRO A 71 1.79 0.03 10.81
N LEU A 72 2.33 -0.71 9.84
CA LEU A 72 2.07 -2.13 9.67
C LEU A 72 2.95 -3.03 10.54
N GLN A 73 3.90 -2.46 11.29
CA GLN A 73 4.95 -3.20 12.00
C GLN A 73 5.64 -4.21 11.07
N GLY A 74 5.95 -3.80 9.84
CA GLY A 74 6.39 -4.71 8.78
C GLY A 74 7.61 -5.55 9.17
N GLU A 75 8.56 -4.98 9.91
CA GLU A 75 9.71 -5.72 10.43
C GLU A 75 9.30 -6.87 11.37
N ALA A 76 8.20 -6.72 12.11
CA ALA A 76 7.72 -7.72 13.06
C ALA A 76 6.95 -8.88 12.40
N ILE A 77 6.60 -8.76 11.11
CA ILE A 77 5.97 -9.83 10.33
C ILE A 77 7.05 -10.82 9.90
N ARG A 78 6.84 -12.13 10.14
CA ARG A 78 7.82 -13.18 9.85
C ARG A 78 7.92 -13.49 8.36
N SER A 79 6.77 -13.60 7.70
CA SER A 79 6.68 -13.87 6.25
C SER A 79 6.92 -12.60 5.44
N GLN A 80 7.89 -12.66 4.53
CA GLN A 80 8.14 -11.58 3.57
C GLN A 80 6.95 -11.36 2.65
N ALA A 81 6.32 -12.43 2.16
CA ALA A 81 5.23 -12.34 1.19
C ALA A 81 3.96 -11.73 1.81
N ILE A 82 3.64 -12.09 3.07
CA ILE A 82 2.55 -11.46 3.82
C ILE A 82 2.82 -9.97 4.02
N ALA A 83 4.03 -9.60 4.46
CA ALA A 83 4.39 -8.21 4.68
C ALA A 83 4.32 -7.38 3.39
N GLN A 84 4.83 -7.94 2.28
CA GLN A 84 4.79 -7.32 0.95
C GLN A 84 3.36 -7.05 0.47
N THR A 85 2.49 -8.07 0.48
CA THR A 85 1.11 -7.87 -0.02
C THR A 85 0.30 -6.92 0.86
N LEU A 86 0.56 -6.90 2.17
CA LEU A 86 -0.07 -5.98 3.11
C LEU A 86 0.41 -4.53 2.87
N PHE A 87 1.70 -4.34 2.64
CA PHE A 87 2.32 -3.06 2.34
C PHE A 87 1.86 -2.48 1.00
N ASP A 88 1.92 -3.25 -0.08
CA ASP A 88 1.46 -2.84 -1.42
C ASP A 88 0.00 -2.36 -1.37
N PHE A 89 -0.86 -3.13 -0.70
CA PHE A 89 -2.26 -2.76 -0.57
C PHE A 89 -2.50 -1.59 0.38
N ALA A 90 -1.67 -1.42 1.42
CA ALA A 90 -1.74 -0.26 2.30
C ALA A 90 -1.37 1.04 1.58
N VAL A 91 -0.42 1.01 0.64
CA VAL A 91 -0.11 2.16 -0.23
C VAL A 91 -1.31 2.50 -1.10
N ASN A 92 -1.94 1.49 -1.70
CA ASN A 92 -3.09 1.70 -2.59
C ASN A 92 -4.38 2.16 -1.87
N ALA A 93 -4.70 1.55 -0.73
CA ALA A 93 -6.02 1.66 -0.09
C ALA A 93 -5.98 2.25 1.34
N GLY A 94 -4.79 2.60 1.83
CA GLY A 94 -4.52 3.08 3.18
C GLY A 94 -4.29 1.95 4.19
N VAL A 95 -3.40 2.19 5.16
CA VAL A 95 -3.02 1.26 6.24
C VAL A 95 -4.23 0.68 6.95
N LYS A 96 -5.15 1.54 7.42
CA LYS A 96 -6.34 1.09 8.16
C LYS A 96 -7.16 0.08 7.36
N THR A 97 -7.41 0.36 6.09
CA THR A 97 -8.15 -0.53 5.19
C THR A 97 -7.44 -1.87 5.03
N ALA A 98 -6.14 -1.83 4.78
CA ALA A 98 -5.34 -3.02 4.57
C ALA A 98 -5.39 -3.95 5.80
N VAL A 99 -5.28 -3.36 6.99
CA VAL A 99 -5.36 -4.09 8.26
C VAL A 99 -6.77 -4.64 8.52
N VAL A 100 -7.84 -3.87 8.26
CA VAL A 100 -9.23 -4.36 8.40
C VAL A 100 -9.45 -5.62 7.58
N LEU A 101 -9.02 -5.62 6.31
CA LEU A 101 -9.17 -6.80 5.44
C LEU A 101 -8.32 -7.98 5.95
N ALA A 102 -7.11 -7.72 6.46
CA ALA A 102 -6.24 -8.78 6.98
C ALA A 102 -6.86 -9.42 8.22
N GLN A 103 -7.37 -8.63 9.17
CA GLN A 103 -8.07 -9.11 10.36
C GLN A 103 -9.31 -9.94 9.99
N ALA A 104 -10.08 -9.50 8.99
CA ALA A 104 -11.25 -10.24 8.52
C ALA A 104 -10.87 -11.61 7.90
N VAL A 105 -9.78 -11.65 7.13
CA VAL A 105 -9.28 -12.88 6.48
C VAL A 105 -8.68 -13.88 7.46
N LEU A 106 -7.94 -13.40 8.46
CA LEU A 106 -7.34 -14.23 9.50
C LEU A 106 -8.41 -14.91 10.37
N GLY A 107 -9.55 -14.25 10.59
CA GLY A 107 -10.62 -14.74 11.44
C GLY A 107 -10.30 -14.64 12.94
N GLY A 108 -11.32 -14.72 13.79
CA GLY A 108 -11.14 -14.64 15.25
C GLY A 108 -10.66 -13.27 15.78
N LEU A 109 -10.61 -12.25 14.94
CA LEU A 109 -10.18 -10.89 15.26
C LEU A 109 -11.33 -9.90 15.00
N THR A 110 -11.34 -8.80 15.74
CA THR A 110 -12.20 -7.64 15.42
C THR A 110 -11.55 -6.85 14.27
N PRO A 111 -12.23 -6.62 13.13
CA PRO A 111 -11.70 -5.84 12.01
C PRO A 111 -11.70 -4.31 12.28
N ASP A 112 -10.91 -3.87 13.26
CA ASP A 112 -10.82 -2.46 13.69
C ASP A 112 -9.78 -1.63 12.93
N GLY A 113 -8.92 -2.29 12.15
CA GLY A 113 -7.85 -1.66 11.37
C GLY A 113 -6.64 -1.26 12.20
N LYS A 114 -6.53 -1.73 13.45
CA LYS A 114 -5.38 -1.51 14.32
C LYS A 114 -4.51 -2.76 14.33
N LEU A 115 -3.30 -2.64 13.78
CA LEU A 115 -2.34 -3.73 13.84
C LEU A 115 -1.70 -3.72 15.23
N GLY A 116 -2.34 -4.40 16.18
CA GLY A 116 -1.85 -4.64 17.54
C GLY A 116 -1.29 -6.05 17.73
N PRO A 117 -0.88 -6.42 18.96
CA PRO A 117 -0.22 -7.70 19.25
C PRO A 117 -1.01 -8.93 18.79
N LYS A 118 -2.36 -8.91 18.91
CA LYS A 118 -3.21 -10.03 18.47
C LYS A 118 -3.21 -10.19 16.95
N THR A 119 -3.30 -9.09 16.20
CA THR A 119 -3.25 -9.13 14.73
C THR A 119 -1.87 -9.55 14.24
N LEU A 120 -0.81 -9.03 14.85
CA LEU A 120 0.56 -9.42 14.53
C LEU A 120 0.82 -10.91 14.80
N ALA A 121 0.37 -11.42 15.95
CA ALA A 121 0.47 -12.85 16.26
C ALA A 121 -0.27 -13.70 15.22
N ALA A 122 -1.51 -13.33 14.87
CA ALA A 122 -2.28 -14.05 13.87
C ALA A 122 -1.63 -14.03 12.47
N LEU A 123 -1.04 -12.90 12.04
CA LEU A 123 -0.28 -12.82 10.80
C LEU A 123 0.94 -13.77 10.82
N ASN A 124 1.63 -13.86 11.96
CA ASN A 124 2.83 -14.67 12.12
C ASN A 124 2.59 -16.17 12.27
N GLU A 125 1.35 -16.57 12.56
CA GLU A 125 0.92 -17.98 12.65
C GLU A 125 0.06 -18.39 11.44
N ALA A 126 -0.20 -17.46 10.50
CA ALA A 126 -0.99 -17.75 9.32
C ALA A 126 -0.20 -18.63 8.33
N ASP A 127 -0.91 -19.56 7.70
CA ASP A 127 -0.41 -20.21 6.49
C ASP A 127 -0.26 -19.17 5.37
N GLU A 128 0.96 -19.01 4.85
CA GLU A 128 1.32 -17.94 3.92
C GLU A 128 0.48 -17.99 2.64
N ALA A 129 0.41 -19.16 1.98
CA ALA A 129 -0.30 -19.32 0.73
C ALA A 129 -1.81 -19.10 0.89
N LEU A 130 -2.38 -19.65 1.95
CA LEU A 130 -3.80 -19.51 2.24
C LEU A 130 -4.17 -18.07 2.62
N PHE A 131 -3.33 -17.37 3.38
CA PHE A 131 -3.51 -15.96 3.69
C PHE A 131 -3.49 -15.13 2.41
N ILE A 132 -2.47 -15.29 1.56
CA ILE A 132 -2.32 -14.53 0.31
C ILE A 132 -3.55 -14.74 -0.59
N ALA A 133 -3.99 -15.99 -0.77
CA ALA A 133 -5.17 -16.31 -1.58
C ALA A 133 -6.45 -15.66 -1.03
N ARG A 134 -6.70 -15.79 0.28
CA ARG A 134 -7.89 -15.18 0.91
C ARG A 134 -7.82 -13.66 0.90
N TYR A 135 -6.65 -13.08 1.08
CA TYR A 135 -6.43 -11.64 1.05
C TYR A 135 -6.65 -11.07 -0.35
N ALA A 136 -6.21 -11.76 -1.40
CA ALA A 136 -6.50 -11.41 -2.79
C ALA A 136 -8.01 -11.38 -3.07
N LEU A 137 -8.74 -12.41 -2.63
CA LEU A 137 -10.21 -12.45 -2.74
C LEU A 137 -10.87 -11.29 -1.98
N ALA A 138 -10.39 -10.97 -0.77
CA ALA A 138 -10.90 -9.85 0.01
C ALA A 138 -10.66 -8.48 -0.67
N LYS A 139 -9.47 -8.29 -1.28
CA LYS A 139 -9.17 -7.11 -2.11
C LYS A 139 -10.14 -6.99 -3.29
N ILE A 140 -10.34 -8.07 -4.04
CA ILE A 140 -11.27 -8.11 -5.19
C ILE A 140 -12.71 -7.81 -4.76
N ALA A 141 -13.19 -8.43 -3.67
CA ALA A 141 -14.52 -8.18 -3.13
C ALA A 141 -14.71 -6.71 -2.74
N ARG A 142 -13.68 -6.08 -2.14
CA ARG A 142 -13.69 -4.66 -1.84
C ARG A 142 -13.78 -3.79 -3.10
N TYR A 143 -13.01 -4.09 -4.14
CA TYR A 143 -13.07 -3.31 -5.38
C TYR A 143 -14.44 -3.39 -6.03
N ALA A 144 -15.05 -4.58 -6.04
CA ALA A 144 -16.42 -4.76 -6.51
C ALA A 144 -17.41 -3.91 -5.69
N GLU A 145 -17.23 -3.84 -4.38
CA GLU A 145 -18.05 -3.00 -3.49
C GLU A 145 -17.86 -1.50 -3.77
N LEU A 146 -16.63 -1.04 -3.99
CA LEU A 146 -16.35 0.36 -4.35
C LEU A 146 -17.06 0.74 -5.64
N VAL A 147 -16.98 -0.12 -6.67
CA VAL A 147 -17.68 0.10 -7.95
C VAL A 147 -19.19 0.03 -7.79
N ARG A 148 -19.71 -0.83 -6.91
CA ARG A 148 -21.14 -0.90 -6.61
C ARG A 148 -21.64 0.40 -5.99
N ARG A 149 -20.85 1.03 -5.11
CA ARG A 149 -21.18 2.31 -4.45
C ARG A 149 -21.01 3.52 -5.38
N ASP A 150 -19.94 3.52 -6.16
CA ASP A 150 -19.64 4.58 -7.12
C ASP A 150 -19.23 3.97 -8.46
N ARG A 151 -20.18 3.99 -9.41
CA ARG A 151 -20.00 3.42 -10.74
C ARG A 151 -18.90 4.11 -11.55
N SER A 152 -18.53 5.35 -11.22
CA SER A 152 -17.44 6.07 -11.92
C SER A 152 -16.08 5.39 -11.73
N GLN A 153 -15.93 4.57 -10.68
CA GLN A 153 -14.72 3.80 -10.40
C GLN A 153 -14.53 2.58 -11.32
N ALA A 154 -15.57 2.16 -12.06
CA ALA A 154 -15.53 0.96 -12.90
C ALA A 154 -14.36 0.95 -13.91
N LYS A 155 -13.94 2.14 -14.38
CA LYS A 155 -12.79 2.31 -15.28
C LYS A 155 -11.46 1.80 -14.72
N PHE A 156 -11.32 1.71 -13.39
CA PHE A 156 -10.10 1.25 -12.73
C PHE A 156 -10.13 -0.24 -12.33
N LEU A 157 -11.32 -0.86 -12.34
CA LEU A 157 -11.55 -2.19 -11.76
C LEU A 157 -10.66 -3.28 -12.36
N LEU A 158 -10.54 -3.32 -13.69
CA LEU A 158 -9.71 -4.31 -14.37
C LEU A 158 -8.23 -4.19 -13.95
N GLY A 159 -7.73 -2.96 -13.83
CA GLY A 159 -6.36 -2.71 -13.37
C GLY A 159 -6.12 -3.18 -11.94
N TRP A 160 -7.07 -2.94 -11.04
CA TRP A 160 -7.00 -3.40 -9.65
C TRP A 160 -7.02 -4.93 -9.53
N ILE A 161 -7.88 -5.60 -10.29
CA ILE A 161 -7.97 -7.07 -10.32
C ILE A 161 -6.68 -7.67 -10.87
N ASN A 162 -6.19 -7.20 -12.03
CA ASN A 162 -4.99 -7.74 -12.66
C ASN A 162 -3.76 -7.61 -11.74
N ARG A 163 -3.61 -6.47 -11.06
CA ARG A 163 -2.53 -6.26 -10.09
C ARG A 163 -2.64 -7.24 -8.91
N THR A 164 -3.85 -7.38 -8.37
CA THR A 164 -4.12 -8.30 -7.24
C THR A 164 -3.84 -9.75 -7.61
N LEU A 165 -4.22 -10.20 -8.81
CA LEU A 165 -3.97 -11.56 -9.26
C LEU A 165 -2.49 -11.81 -9.53
N LYS A 166 -1.78 -10.85 -10.13
CA LYS A 166 -0.32 -10.93 -10.32
C LYS A 166 0.43 -11.00 -8.99
N GLU A 167 -0.05 -10.33 -7.95
CA GLU A 167 0.55 -10.37 -6.62
C GLU A 167 0.35 -11.71 -5.90
N ALA A 168 -0.75 -12.41 -6.21
CA ALA A 168 -1.17 -13.64 -5.51
C ALA A 168 -0.81 -14.93 -6.26
N ALA A 169 -0.31 -14.82 -7.49
CA ALA A 169 0.19 -15.92 -8.32
C ALA A 169 1.67 -16.20 -8.02
#